data_AF-X1E594-F1
#
_entry.id   AF-X1E594-F1
#
_cell.length_a   1.000
_cell.length_b   1.000
_cell.length_c   1.000
_cell.angle_alpha   90.00
_cell.angle_beta   90.00
_cell.angle_gamma   90.00
#
_symmetry.space_group_name_H-M   'P 1'
#
loop_
_entity.id
_entity.type
_entity.pdbx_description
1 polymer ?
#
loop_
_entity_poly.entity_id
_entity_poly.type
_entity_poly.pdbx_seq_one_letter_code
_entity_poly.pdbx_strand_id
1 'polypeptide(L)'
;MNMEDFFVHEKARGNAFRLLAECYLMPDRNILGKIHDLADMLNRVCPEVVGFIQEFNSGCKNDCEIDRLKVDYARLFVGPYSLLAPPYGSVYLEGERRIMGDSTLNVLAMYRETGLDIAQDFNDAPDHIAAELEFMYSLVFKE
;
A
#
# COMPACT_ATOMS: atom_id res chain seq x y z
N MET A 1 -27.44 3.18 -3.63
CA MET A 1 -26.61 2.02 -3.93
C MET A 1 -27.41 0.79 -3.56
N ASN A 2 -27.65 -0.14 -4.49
CA ASN A 2 -28.34 -1.38 -4.17
C ASN A 2 -27.36 -2.34 -3.45
N MET A 3 -27.87 -3.46 -2.92
CA MET A 3 -27.05 -4.42 -2.16
C MET A 3 -25.90 -4.99 -3.02
N GLU A 4 -26.16 -5.26 -4.30
CA GLU A 4 -25.17 -5.81 -5.22
C GLU A 4 -24.06 -4.79 -5.55
N ASP A 5 -24.43 -3.53 -5.78
CA ASP A 5 -23.50 -2.42 -5.98
C ASP A 5 -22.58 -2.24 -4.76
N PHE A 6 -23.13 -2.38 -3.54
CA PHE A 6 -22.36 -2.30 -2.30
C PHE A 6 -21.30 -3.41 -2.23
N PHE A 7 -21.69 -4.67 -2.46
CA PHE A 7 -20.72 -5.78 -2.46
C PHE A 7 -19.64 -5.63 -3.52
N VAL A 8 -20.00 -5.15 -4.72
CA VAL A 8 -19.03 -4.89 -5.80
C VAL A 8 -18.07 -3.77 -5.41
N HIS A 9 -18.56 -2.71 -4.77
CA HIS A 9 -17.74 -1.61 -4.28
C HIS A 9 -16.76 -2.08 -3.19
N GLU A 10 -17.25 -2.81 -2.19
CA GLU A 10 -16.41 -3.30 -1.09
C GLU A 10 -15.35 -4.28 -1.55
N LYS A 11 -15.69 -5.18 -2.48
CA LYS A 11 -14.71 -6.06 -3.11
C LYS A 11 -13.64 -5.27 -3.87
N ALA A 12 -14.02 -4.20 -4.58
CA ALA A 12 -13.06 -3.33 -5.24
C ALA A 12 -12.17 -2.60 -4.23
N ARG A 13 -12.72 -2.15 -3.10
CA ARG A 13 -12.00 -1.49 -2.01
C ARG A 13 -10.94 -2.40 -1.40
N GLY A 14 -11.31 -3.64 -1.08
CA GLY A 14 -10.36 -4.65 -0.59
C GLY A 14 -9.23 -4.91 -1.59
N ASN A 15 -9.57 -5.13 -2.87
CA ASN A 15 -8.56 -5.36 -3.90
C ASN A 15 -7.64 -4.15 -4.11
N ALA A 16 -8.16 -2.92 -4.02
CA ALA A 16 -7.36 -1.71 -4.10
C ALA A 16 -6.33 -1.65 -2.95
N PHE A 17 -6.74 -1.95 -1.71
CA PHE A 17 -5.81 -1.99 -0.58
C PHE A 17 -4.66 -2.98 -0.80
N ARG A 18 -4.98 -4.21 -1.21
CA ARG A 18 -3.97 -5.24 -1.48
C ARG A 18 -3.00 -4.83 -2.59
N LEU A 19 -3.51 -4.27 -3.68
CA LEU A 19 -2.68 -3.84 -4.80
C LEU A 19 -1.83 -2.60 -4.46
N LEU A 20 -2.37 -1.66 -3.67
CA LEU A 20 -1.60 -0.54 -3.15
C LEU A 20 -0.49 -1.00 -2.20
N ALA A 21 -0.74 -2.01 -1.36
CA ALA A 21 0.29 -2.57 -0.47
C ALA A 21 1.50 -3.05 -1.27
N GLU A 22 1.25 -3.78 -2.38
CA GLU A 22 2.30 -4.23 -3.29
C GLU A 22 3.10 -3.05 -3.91
N CYS A 23 2.48 -1.89 -4.15
CA CYS A 23 3.18 -0.70 -4.66
C CYS A 23 4.16 -0.05 -3.65
N TYR A 24 4.00 -0.34 -2.35
CA TYR A 24 4.92 0.11 -1.30
C TYR A 24 5.98 -0.95 -0.94
N LEU A 25 6.08 -2.03 -1.70
CA LEU A 25 7.17 -2.99 -1.63
C LEU A 25 8.13 -2.80 -2.80
N MET A 26 9.34 -3.37 -2.68
CA MET A 26 10.35 -3.32 -3.75
C MET A 26 9.72 -3.83 -5.07
N PRO A 27 9.67 -3.00 -6.12
CA PRO A 27 8.93 -3.36 -7.32
C PRO A 27 9.64 -4.49 -8.08
N ASP A 28 8.84 -5.45 -8.55
CA ASP A 28 9.25 -6.55 -9.42
C ASP A 28 8.49 -6.50 -10.77
N ARG A 29 8.71 -7.47 -11.66
CA ARG A 29 7.97 -7.48 -12.94
C ARG A 29 6.48 -7.79 -12.78
N ASN A 30 6.06 -8.37 -11.66
CA ASN A 30 4.67 -8.77 -11.44
C ASN A 30 3.79 -7.56 -11.17
N ILE A 31 4.29 -6.53 -10.48
CA ILE A 31 3.49 -5.33 -10.19
C ILE A 31 3.05 -4.59 -11.46
N LEU A 32 3.89 -4.57 -12.49
CA LEU A 32 3.56 -3.93 -13.78
C LEU A 32 2.34 -4.56 -14.44
N GLY A 33 2.20 -5.88 -14.34
CA GLY A 33 1.03 -6.61 -14.86
C GLY A 33 -0.27 -6.32 -14.08
N LYS A 34 -0.17 -5.73 -12.88
CA LYS A 34 -1.31 -5.48 -11.98
C LYS A 34 -1.75 -4.01 -11.93
N ILE A 35 -1.00 -3.10 -12.57
CA ILE A 35 -1.33 -1.66 -12.57
C ILE A 35 -2.70 -1.38 -13.17
N HIS A 36 -3.07 -2.08 -14.25
CA HIS A 36 -4.40 -1.93 -14.85
C HIS A 36 -5.51 -2.38 -13.89
N ASP A 37 -5.31 -3.48 -13.18
CA ASP A 37 -6.28 -3.94 -12.19
C ASP A 37 -6.40 -2.93 -11.04
N LEU A 38 -5.28 -2.38 -10.56
CA LEU A 38 -5.28 -1.35 -9.55
C LEU A 38 -6.05 -0.11 -10.02
N ALA A 39 -5.83 0.31 -11.27
CA ALA A 39 -6.54 1.41 -11.90
C ALA A 39 -8.06 1.21 -11.88
N ASP A 40 -8.51 0.02 -12.29
CA ASP A 40 -9.92 -0.34 -12.33
C ASP A 40 -10.55 -0.37 -10.94
N MET A 41 -9.83 -0.88 -9.94
CA MET A 41 -10.32 -0.90 -8.55
C MET A 41 -10.42 0.53 -8.00
N LEU A 42 -9.38 1.35 -8.18
CA LEU A 42 -9.34 2.73 -7.71
C LEU A 42 -10.41 3.61 -8.35
N ASN A 43 -10.67 3.46 -9.65
CA ASN A 43 -11.72 4.21 -10.34
C ASN A 43 -13.11 3.95 -9.74
N ARG A 44 -13.34 2.77 -9.17
CA ARG A 44 -14.63 2.40 -8.54
C ARG A 44 -14.78 2.96 -7.14
N VAL A 45 -13.69 3.13 -6.39
CA VAL A 45 -13.72 3.48 -4.96
C VAL A 45 -13.31 4.93 -4.69
N CYS A 46 -12.52 5.53 -5.58
CA CYS A 46 -12.04 6.90 -5.48
C CYS A 46 -11.84 7.47 -6.91
N PRO A 47 -12.92 7.90 -7.59
CA PRO A 47 -12.85 8.44 -8.95
C PRO A 47 -11.91 9.64 -9.09
N GLU A 48 -11.63 10.35 -7.99
CA GLU A 48 -10.73 11.50 -7.95
C GLU A 48 -9.28 11.14 -8.33
N VAL A 49 -8.86 9.88 -8.15
CA VAL A 49 -7.48 9.46 -8.46
C VAL A 49 -7.28 9.04 -9.92
N VAL A 50 -8.35 8.98 -10.72
CA VAL A 50 -8.30 8.55 -12.13
C VAL A 50 -7.30 9.36 -12.96
N GLY A 51 -7.21 10.67 -12.71
CA GLY A 51 -6.26 11.54 -13.42
C GLY A 51 -4.81 11.10 -13.22
N PHE A 52 -4.42 10.79 -11.99
CA PHE A 52 -3.06 10.33 -11.66
C PHE A 52 -2.74 8.97 -12.29
N ILE A 53 -3.73 8.07 -12.32
CA ILE A 53 -3.61 6.73 -12.93
C ILE A 53 -3.39 6.83 -14.44
N GLN A 54 -4.15 7.70 -15.12
CA GLN A 54 -4.00 7.93 -16.57
C GLN A 54 -2.63 8.51 -16.90
N GLU A 55 -2.15 9.45 -16.09
CA GLU A 55 -0.80 10.01 -16.22
C GLU A 55 0.27 8.92 -16.07
N PHE A 56 0.16 8.08 -15.03
CA PHE A 56 1.07 6.97 -14.79
C PHE A 56 1.11 5.97 -15.97
N ASN A 57 -0.06 5.54 -16.45
CA ASN A 57 -0.17 4.60 -17.58
C ASN A 57 0.37 5.19 -18.89
N SER A 58 0.28 6.51 -19.08
CA SER A 58 0.85 7.17 -20.26
C SER A 58 2.39 7.20 -20.24
N GLY A 59 2.99 7.13 -19.04
CA GLY A 59 4.43 7.13 -18.81
C GLY A 59 5.07 5.74 -18.80
N CYS A 60 4.32 4.68 -18.45
CA CYS A 60 4.81 3.30 -18.43
C CYS A 60 4.49 2.57 -19.75
N LYS A 61 5.50 2.34 -20.60
CA LYS A 61 5.38 1.70 -21.92
C LYS A 61 6.27 0.48 -22.13
N ASN A 62 7.33 0.23 -21.33
CA ASN A 62 8.32 -0.83 -21.63
C ASN A 62 9.04 -1.45 -20.40
N ASP A 63 9.55 -2.67 -20.56
CA ASP A 63 10.36 -3.45 -19.58
C ASP A 63 11.56 -2.72 -18.94
N CYS A 64 12.12 -1.70 -19.59
CA CYS A 64 13.20 -0.87 -19.05
C CYS A 64 12.76 0.08 -17.92
N GLU A 65 11.49 0.03 -17.54
CA GLU A 65 10.90 0.83 -16.46
C GLU A 65 11.10 0.22 -15.08
N ILE A 66 11.32 -1.09 -14.96
CA ILE A 66 11.40 -1.71 -13.64
C ILE A 66 12.64 -1.24 -12.85
N ASP A 67 13.78 -1.08 -13.53
CA ASP A 67 14.99 -0.59 -12.88
C ASP A 67 14.86 0.89 -12.48
N ARG A 68 14.14 1.68 -13.26
CA ARG A 68 13.80 3.07 -12.91
C ARG A 68 12.88 3.13 -11.70
N LEU A 69 11.84 2.29 -11.68
CA LEU A 69 10.93 2.18 -10.54
C LEU A 69 11.66 1.75 -9.26
N LYS A 70 12.62 0.81 -9.34
CA LYS A 70 13.46 0.44 -8.20
C LYS A 70 14.32 1.60 -7.70
N VAL A 71 14.87 2.40 -8.61
CA VAL A 71 15.64 3.61 -8.24
C VAL A 71 14.73 4.63 -7.54
N ASP A 72 13.54 4.89 -8.08
CA ASP A 72 12.59 5.82 -7.47
C ASP A 72 12.06 5.29 -6.12
N TYR A 73 11.77 3.99 -6.02
CA TYR A 73 11.45 3.31 -4.76
C TYR A 73 12.55 3.52 -3.72
N ALA A 74 13.81 3.26 -4.09
CA ALA A 74 14.94 3.44 -3.18
C ALA A 74 15.10 4.90 -2.75
N ARG A 75 14.88 5.86 -3.65
CA ARG A 75 14.94 7.30 -3.35
C ARG A 75 13.82 7.77 -2.42
N LEU A 76 12.61 7.21 -2.58
CA LEU A 76 11.44 7.58 -1.79
C LEU A 76 11.46 6.95 -0.39
N PHE A 77 11.72 5.64 -0.34
CA PHE A 77 11.38 4.80 0.82
C PHE A 77 12.58 4.17 1.54
N VAL A 78 13.75 4.05 0.91
CA VAL A 78 14.91 3.31 1.49
C VAL A 78 16.10 4.21 1.85
N GLY A 79 16.41 5.22 1.04
CA GLY A 79 17.57 6.08 1.25
C GLY A 79 18.90 5.44 0.78
N PRO A 80 19.97 6.23 0.80
CA PRO A 80 20.85 6.25 1.98
C PRO A 80 20.80 7.57 2.78
N TYR A 81 20.06 8.57 2.28
CA TYR A 81 19.86 9.86 2.94
C TYR A 81 18.50 9.91 3.66
N SER A 82 18.08 11.08 4.13
CA SER A 82 16.72 11.26 4.64
C SER A 82 15.68 10.81 3.60
N LEU A 83 14.84 9.85 3.98
CA LEU A 83 13.73 9.39 3.16
C LEU A 83 12.84 10.57 2.77
N LEU A 84 12.48 10.66 1.49
CA LEU A 84 11.59 11.71 0.98
C LEU A 84 10.15 11.47 1.41
N ALA A 85 9.74 10.20 1.48
CA ALA A 85 8.42 9.78 1.90
C ALA A 85 8.54 8.52 2.77
N PRO A 86 9.00 8.63 4.02
CA PRO A 86 9.13 7.49 4.93
C PRO A 86 7.83 6.64 4.95
N PRO A 87 7.86 5.32 4.72
CA PRO A 87 6.63 4.53 4.60
C PRO A 87 6.06 4.08 5.96
N TYR A 88 6.34 4.80 7.05
CA TYR A 88 5.99 4.41 8.43
C TYR A 88 5.05 5.44 9.06
N GLY A 89 3.92 4.99 9.58
CA GLY A 89 2.92 5.86 10.22
C GLY A 89 3.49 6.69 11.39
N SER A 90 4.35 6.08 12.21
CA SER A 90 5.03 6.74 13.34
C SER A 90 5.82 7.99 12.94
N VAL A 91 6.43 8.02 11.76
CA VAL A 91 7.21 9.19 11.31
C VAL A 91 6.32 10.41 11.10
N TYR A 92 5.06 10.22 10.70
CA TYR A 92 4.10 11.31 10.49
C TYR A 92 3.34 11.68 11.76
N LEU A 93 3.08 10.71 12.64
CA LEU A 93 2.28 10.92 13.85
C LEU A 93 3.11 11.41 15.04
N GLU A 94 4.37 10.99 15.14
CA GLU A 94 5.21 11.23 16.32
C GLU A 94 6.36 12.21 16.04
N GLY A 95 6.65 12.51 14.77
CA GLY A 95 7.69 13.46 14.35
C GLY A 95 9.13 13.07 14.69
N GLU A 96 9.32 12.10 15.59
CA GLU A 96 10.59 11.50 15.96
C GLU A 96 10.75 10.15 15.26
N ARG A 97 11.94 9.87 14.71
CA ARG A 97 12.30 8.54 14.18
C ARG A 97 12.56 7.56 15.32
N ARG A 98 11.57 7.31 16.17
CA ARG A 98 11.63 6.23 17.16
C ARG A 98 11.21 4.94 16.49
N ILE A 99 12.07 3.93 16.60
CA ILE A 99 11.74 2.56 16.19
C ILE A 99 10.77 2.01 17.24
N MET A 100 9.58 1.55 16.81
CA MET A 100 8.50 1.05 17.67
C MET A 100 7.92 2.12 18.61
N GLY A 101 7.45 3.22 18.04
CA GLY A 101 6.70 4.26 18.73
C GLY A 101 5.35 3.79 19.29
N ASP A 102 4.67 4.69 19.98
CA ASP A 102 3.35 4.42 20.56
C ASP A 102 2.33 4.05 19.46
N SER A 103 2.40 4.72 18.31
CA SER A 103 1.55 4.42 17.14
C SER A 103 1.84 3.03 16.57
N THR A 104 3.11 2.63 16.49
CA THR A 104 3.50 1.30 16.00
C THR A 104 3.00 0.19 16.93
N LEU A 105 3.09 0.40 18.24
CA LEU A 105 2.56 -0.54 19.23
C LEU A 105 1.04 -0.63 19.18
N ASN A 106 0.36 0.49 18.94
CA ASN A 106 -1.10 0.52 18.81
C ASN A 106 -1.58 -0.25 17.58
N VAL A 107 -0.92 -0.07 16.43
CA VAL A 107 -1.20 -0.83 15.21
C VAL A 107 -1.00 -2.34 15.42
N LEU A 108 0.10 -2.72 16.08
CA LEU A 108 0.34 -4.13 16.42
C LEU A 108 -0.73 -4.72 17.36
N ALA A 109 -1.26 -3.93 18.30
CA ALA A 109 -2.36 -4.36 19.15
C ALA A 109 -3.64 -4.59 18.33
N MET A 110 -3.98 -3.68 17.41
CA MET A 110 -5.14 -3.82 16.52
C MET A 110 -5.05 -5.09 15.67
N TYR A 111 -3.87 -5.42 15.12
CA TYR A 111 -3.68 -6.68 14.39
C TYR A 111 -4.05 -7.89 15.24
N ARG A 112 -3.52 -7.93 16.47
CA ARG A 112 -3.74 -9.05 17.42
C ARG A 112 -5.19 -9.16 17.87
N GLU A 113 -5.89 -8.05 18.08
CA GLU A 113 -7.31 -8.03 18.41
C GLU A 113 -8.18 -8.67 17.32
N THR A 114 -7.76 -8.58 16.05
CA THR A 114 -8.44 -9.25 14.93
C THR A 114 -7.96 -10.68 14.66
N GLY A 115 -7.08 -11.22 15.52
CA GLY A 115 -6.48 -12.55 15.36
C GLY A 115 -5.39 -12.61 14.29
N LEU A 116 -4.74 -11.50 13.96
CA LEU A 116 -3.62 -11.42 13.03
C LEU A 116 -2.32 -11.09 13.78
N ASP A 117 -1.19 -11.41 13.15
CA ASP A 117 0.15 -11.01 13.63
C ASP A 117 1.03 -10.69 12.41
N ILE A 118 2.15 -10.01 12.65
CA ILE A 118 3.14 -9.74 11.59
C ILE A 118 3.81 -11.05 11.15
N ALA A 119 3.93 -11.25 9.84
CA ALA A 119 4.58 -12.42 9.28
C ALA A 119 6.07 -12.45 9.67
N GLN A 120 6.60 -13.64 9.97
CA GLN A 120 8.00 -13.78 10.44
C GLN A 120 9.03 -13.35 9.39
N ASP A 121 8.68 -13.40 8.11
CA ASP A 121 9.50 -13.00 6.97
C ASP A 121 9.26 -11.54 6.53
N PHE A 122 8.37 -10.82 7.22
CA PHE A 122 8.19 -9.39 7.01
C PHE A 122 9.30 -8.61 7.74
N ASN A 123 10.22 -8.03 6.97
CA ASN A 123 11.43 -7.38 7.49
C ASN A 123 11.25 -5.88 7.80
N ASP A 124 10.02 -5.43 8.00
CA ASP A 124 9.66 -4.02 8.23
C ASP A 124 8.84 -3.86 9.52
N ALA A 125 8.69 -2.61 9.99
CA ALA A 125 7.92 -2.31 11.19
C ALA A 125 6.40 -2.54 10.98
N PRO A 126 5.64 -2.88 12.03
CA PRO A 126 4.19 -3.10 11.93
C PRO A 126 3.39 -1.92 11.35
N ASP A 127 3.87 -0.70 11.52
CA ASP A 127 3.26 0.53 11.00
C ASP A 127 3.76 0.92 9.60
N HIS A 128 4.46 0.01 8.92
CA HIS A 128 4.77 0.18 7.51
C HIS A 128 3.45 0.19 6.72
N ILE A 129 3.25 1.17 5.83
CA ILE A 129 1.98 1.37 5.11
C ILE A 129 1.52 0.14 4.33
N ALA A 130 2.45 -0.66 3.79
CA ALA A 130 2.11 -1.93 3.15
C ALA A 130 1.41 -2.91 4.11
N ALA A 131 1.89 -3.03 5.36
CA ALA A 131 1.26 -3.88 6.37
C ALA A 131 -0.10 -3.34 6.80
N GLU A 132 -0.24 -2.02 6.96
CA GLU A 132 -1.53 -1.39 7.28
C GLU A 132 -2.55 -1.58 6.15
N LEU A 133 -2.14 -1.46 4.89
CA LEU A 133 -3.00 -1.70 3.73
C LEU A 133 -3.43 -3.18 3.63
N GLU A 134 -2.53 -4.13 3.86
CA GLU A 134 -2.89 -5.57 3.95
C GLU A 134 -3.86 -5.84 5.10
N PHE A 135 -3.67 -5.16 6.25
CA PHE A 135 -4.62 -5.23 7.35
C PHE A 135 -6.00 -4.71 6.93
N MET A 136 -6.07 -3.56 6.25
CA MET A 136 -7.34 -3.04 5.72
C MET A 136 -8.02 -4.01 4.75
N TYR A 137 -7.26 -4.67 3.87
CA TYR A 137 -7.78 -5.74 3.01
C TYR A 137 -8.37 -6.88 3.84
N SER A 138 -7.67 -7.32 4.89
CA SER A 138 -8.14 -8.40 5.77
C SER A 138 -9.45 -8.08 6.48
N LEU A 139 -9.69 -6.82 6.84
CA LEU A 139 -10.94 -6.38 7.46
C LEU A 139 -12.09 -6.46 6.46
N VAL A 140 -11.88 -5.96 5.24
CA VAL A 140 -12.89 -6.04 4.16
C VAL A 140 -13.19 -7.48 3.77
N PHE A 141 -12.21 -8.37 3.82
CA PHE A 141 -12.39 -9.78 3.48
C PHE A 141 -13.09 -10.60 4.57
N LYS A 142 -12.96 -10.20 5.84
CA LYS A 142 -13.56 -10.91 6.98
C LYS A 142 -15.03 -10.52 7.24
N GLU A 143 -15.48 -9.38 6.73
CA GLU A 143 -16.86 -8.87 6.81
C GLU A 143 -17.75 -9.37 5.66
#